data_AF-A0A6G7YL28-F1
#
_entry.id   AF-A0A6G7YL28-F1
#
_cell.length_a   1.000
_cell.length_b   1.000
_cell.length_c   1.000
_cell.angle_alpha   90.00
_cell.angle_beta   90.00
_cell.angle_gamma   90.00
#
_symmetry.space_group_name_H-M   'P 1'
#
loop_
_entity.id
_entity.type
_entity.pdbx_description
1 polymer ?
#
loop_
_entity_poly.entity_id
_entity_poly.type
_entity_poly.pdbx_seq_one_letter_code
_entity_poly.pdbx_strand_id
1 'polypeptide(L)' 'MRDIADAVGITERAVQQIVGDLVSQGYVAKEKVGRRNRYAVNRAEHFRHELEAGLTTGDFLDLVVRSSR' A
#
# COMPACT_ATOMS: atom_id res chain seq x y z
N MET A 1 11.82 -3.32 -5.73
CA MET A 1 10.84 -2.67 -6.64
C MET A 1 10.46 -3.63 -7.71
N ARG A 2 11.45 -4.15 -8.46
CA ARG A 2 11.30 -5.32 -9.33
C ARG A 2 10.36 -6.41 -8.81
N ASP A 3 10.59 -6.95 -7.60
CA ASP A 3 9.72 -8.00 -7.04
C ASP A 3 8.23 -7.62 -6.96
N ILE A 4 7.92 -6.35 -6.68
CA ILE A 4 6.54 -5.82 -6.60
C ILE A 4 5.99 -5.57 -8.02
N ALA A 5 6.82 -5.05 -8.92
CA ALA A 5 6.47 -4.80 -10.31
C ALA A 5 6.10 -6.10 -11.03
N ASP A 6 6.90 -7.15 -10.84
CA ASP A 6 6.68 -8.47 -11.40
C ASP A 6 5.39 -9.11 -10.85
N ALA A 7 5.09 -8.92 -9.56
CA ALA A 7 3.89 -9.46 -8.92
C ALA A 7 2.59 -8.76 -9.36
N VAL A 8 2.63 -7.44 -9.62
CA VAL A 8 1.45 -6.63 -9.98
C VAL A 8 1.29 -6.50 -11.50
N GLY A 9 2.33 -6.78 -12.29
CA GLY A 9 2.29 -6.70 -13.75
C GLY A 9 2.40 -5.27 -14.30
N ILE A 10 3.11 -4.38 -13.60
CA ILE A 10 3.32 -2.97 -14.00
C ILE A 10 4.82 -2.61 -13.98
N THR A 11 5.19 -1.46 -14.56
CA THR A 11 6.59 -1.04 -14.64
C THR A 11 7.18 -0.69 -13.26
N GLU A 12 8.49 -0.88 -13.07
CA GLU A 12 9.17 -0.48 -11.82
C GLU A 12 8.98 1.01 -11.48
N ARG A 13 8.95 1.88 -12.50
CA ARG A 13 8.69 3.31 -12.33
C ARG A 13 7.27 3.56 -11.79
N ALA A 14 6.26 2.88 -12.34
CA ALA A 14 4.89 3.00 -11.88
C ALA A 14 4.74 2.53 -10.42
N VAL A 15 5.33 1.36 -10.08
CA VAL A 15 5.38 0.90 -8.68
C VAL A 15 6.02 1.93 -7.78
N GLN A 16 7.16 2.50 -8.19
CA GLN A 16 7.88 3.47 -7.38
C GLN A 16 7.06 4.73 -7.12
N GLN A 17 6.32 5.23 -8.11
CA GLN A 17 5.41 6.36 -7.94
C GLN A 17 4.27 6.00 -6.97
N ILE A 18 3.57 4.89 -7.21
CA ILE A 18 2.44 4.45 -6.38
C ILE A 18 2.86 4.23 -4.92
N VAL A 19 3.96 3.49 -4.70
CA VAL A 19 4.47 3.23 -3.35
C VAL A 19 4.97 4.52 -2.70
N GLY A 20 5.57 5.42 -3.46
CA GLY A 20 5.95 6.75 -2.98
C GLY A 20 4.77 7.54 -2.44
N ASP A 21 3.67 7.56 -3.20
CA ASP A 21 2.44 8.24 -2.79
C ASP A 21 1.86 7.58 -1.53
N LEU A 22 1.72 6.25 -1.52
CA LEU A 22 1.22 5.51 -0.35
C LEU A 22 2.04 5.75 0.91
N VAL A 23 3.37 5.84 0.78
CA VAL A 23 4.27 6.16 1.90
C VAL A 23 4.09 7.61 2.35
N SER A 24 4.03 8.55 1.42
CA SER A 24 3.82 9.98 1.74
C SER A 24 2.51 10.21 2.48
N GLN A 25 1.51 9.37 2.18
CA GLN A 25 0.18 9.48 2.75
C GLN A 25 -0.01 8.64 4.02
N GLY A 26 1.02 7.90 4.47
CA GLY A 26 0.97 7.10 5.69
C GLY A 26 0.33 5.72 5.54
N TYR A 27 -0.20 5.34 4.36
CA TYR A 27 -0.81 4.02 4.17
C TYR A 27 0.21 2.88 4.12
N VAL A 28 1.46 3.18 3.76
CA VAL A 28 2.57 2.22 3.74
C VAL A 28 3.74 2.77 4.54
N ALA A 29 4.24 2.00 5.50
CA ALA A 29 5.52 2.27 6.14
C ALA A 29 6.66 1.70 5.30
N LYS A 30 7.72 2.49 5.13
CA LYS A 30 8.98 2.07 4.48
C LYS A 30 10.07 1.96 5.52
N GLU A 31 10.68 0.78 5.61
CA GLU A 31 11.82 0.51 6.47
C GLU A 31 13.03 0.08 5.63
N LYS A 32 14.20 0.65 5.91
CA LYS A 32 15.44 0.23 5.25
C LYS A 32 16.04 -0.96 5.99
N VAL A 33 16.11 -2.10 5.33
CA VAL A 33 16.67 -3.36 5.87
C VAL A 33 17.90 -3.73 5.04
N GLY A 34 19.07 -3.26 5.49
CA GLY A 34 20.34 -3.43 4.78
C GLY A 34 20.33 -2.77 3.40
N ARG A 35 20.47 -3.60 2.34
CA ARG A 35 20.44 -3.16 0.93
C ARG A 35 19.03 -3.13 0.32
N ARG A 36 18.00 -3.60 1.04
CA ARG A 36 16.62 -3.68 0.56
C ARG A 36 15.71 -2.79 1.39
N ASN A 37 14.59 -2.37 0.79
CA ASN A 37 13.51 -1.74 1.54
C ASN A 37 12.44 -2.79 1.84
N ARG A 38 11.92 -2.78 3.06
CA ARG A 38 10.73 -3.49 3.46
C ARG A 38 9.56 -2.51 3.51
N TYR A 39 8.42 -2.93 3.00
CA TYR A 39 7.19 -2.15 2.99
C TYR A 39 6.14 -2.88 3.83
N ALA A 40 5.47 -2.14 4.71
CA ALA A 40 4.40 -2.68 5.54
C ALA A 40 3.16 -1.80 5.38
N VAL A 41 1.99 -2.42 5.26
CA VAL A 41 0.72 -1.69 5.17
C VAL A 41 0.28 -1.24 6.56
N ASN A 42 -0.07 0.03 6.70
CA ASN A 42 -0.63 0.57 7.93
C ASN A 42 -2.14 0.37 7.93
N ARG A 43 -2.57 -0.75 8.52
CA ARG A 43 -3.99 -1.17 8.50
C ARG A 43 -4.92 -0.28 9.33
N ALA A 44 -4.38 0.49 10.29
CA ALA A 44 -5.16 1.36 11.16
C ALA A 44 -5.40 2.76 10.57
N GLU A 45 -4.75 3.11 9.47
CA GLU A 45 -4.93 4.42 8.85
C GLU A 45 -6.30 4.55 8.18
N HIS A 46 -6.94 5.69 8.38
CA HIS A 46 -8.21 6.03 7.78
C HIS A 46 -8.03 6.65 6.40
N PHE A 47 -9.03 6.50 5.54
CA PHE A 47 -9.06 7.22 4.28
C PHE A 47 -9.28 8.72 4.51
N ARG A 48 -8.74 9.53 3.60
CA ARG A 48 -8.70 10.99 3.72
C ARG A 48 -10.04 11.68 3.49
N HIS A 49 -10.94 11.02 2.78
CA HIS A 49 -12.23 11.61 2.45
C HIS A 49 -13.19 11.46 3.63
N GLU A 50 -13.91 12.53 3.98
CA GLU A 50 -14.83 12.57 5.13
C GLU A 50 -15.87 11.43 5.11
N LEU A 51 -16.34 11.05 3.92
CA LEU A 51 -17.28 9.94 3.73
C LEU A 51 -16.68 8.57 4.08
N GLU A 52 -15.34 8.45 4.02
CA GLU A 52 -14.58 7.21 4.24
C GLU A 52 -13.78 7.27 5.55
N ALA A 53 -13.90 8.35 6.33
CA ALA A 53 -13.16 8.56 7.57
C ALA A 53 -13.50 7.51 8.66
N GLY A 54 -14.64 6.82 8.54
CA GLY A 54 -14.99 5.69 9.41
C GLY A 54 -14.38 4.36 8.98
N LEU A 55 -13.76 4.28 7.80
CA LEU A 55 -13.20 3.05 7.24
C LEU A 55 -11.69 3.05 7.37
N THR A 56 -11.13 1.97 7.93
CA THR A 56 -9.68 1.80 7.94
C THR A 56 -9.19 1.15 6.65
N THR A 57 -7.92 1.37 6.34
CA THR A 57 -7.23 0.67 5.24
C THR A 57 -7.32 -0.86 5.42
N GLY A 58 -7.29 -1.34 6.66
CA GLY A 58 -7.47 -2.75 7.00
C GLY A 58 -8.85 -3.29 6.60
N ASP A 59 -9.92 -2.59 6.98
CA ASP A 59 -11.30 -2.99 6.67
C ASP A 59 -11.53 -3.07 5.15
N PHE A 60 -11.01 -2.08 4.41
CA PHE A 60 -11.07 -2.08 2.95
C PHE A 60 -10.33 -3.28 2.33
N LEU A 61 -9.12 -3.58 2.81
CA LEU A 61 -8.36 -4.71 2.30
C LEU A 61 -9.06 -6.05 2.58
N ASP A 62 -9.68 -6.18 3.76
CA ASP A 62 -10.43 -7.40 4.10
C ASP A 62 -11.66 -7.58 3.21
N LEU A 63 -12.32 -6.49 2.82
CA LEU A 63 -13.40 -6.53 1.83
C LEU A 63 -12.90 -6.98 0.46
N VAL A 64 -11.83 -6.36 -0.05
CA VAL A 64 -11.31 -6.61 -1.40
C VAL A 64 -10.73 -8.03 -1.53
N VAL A 65 -9.95 -8.49 -0.53
CA VAL A 65 -9.35 -9.83 -0.54
C VAL A 65 -10.41 -10.94 -0.45
N ARG A 66 -11.56 -10.68 0.19
CA ARG A 66 -12.70 -11.61 0.18
C ARG A 66 -13.41 -11.66 -1.16
N SER A 67 -13.46 -10.55 -1.89
CA SER A 67 -14.12 -10.45 -3.20
C SER A 67 -13.28 -11.02 -4.35
N SER A 68 -11.96 -11.16 -4.17
CA SER A 68 -11.06 -11.68 -5.20
C SER A 68 -10.92 -13.21 -5.18
N ARG A 69 -11.96 -13.94 -4.75
CA ARG A 69 -11.97 -15.40 -4.59
C ARG A 69 -13.07 -16.05 -5.41
#